data_AF-A0A9Q0Z719-F1
#
_entry.id   AF-A0A9Q0Z719-F1
#
_cell.length_a   1.000
_cell.length_b   1.000
_cell.length_c   1.000
_cell.angle_alpha   90.00
_cell.angle_beta   90.00
_cell.angle_gamma   90.00
#
_symmetry.space_group_name_H-M   'P 1'
#
loop_
_entity.id
_entity.type
_entity.pdbx_description
1 polymer ?
#
loop_
_entity_poly.entity_id
_entity_poly.type
_entity_poly.pdbx_seq_one_letter_code
_entity_poly.pdbx_strand_id
1 'polypeptide(L)'
;MFYKGGLVYSNKVVIVSSMYSKERIISSFSHRLEPTLDIHKDKLLVSPCGFDNSTWDPSKDKFLPKNYSADDLKGKSICKVALQQQLG
;
A
#
# COMPACT_ATOMS: atom_id res chain seq x y z
N MET A 1 -12.29 -3.46 -19.50
CA MET A 1 -11.57 -4.13 -20.62
C MET A 1 -10.21 -3.51 -20.96
N PHE A 2 -9.76 -2.42 -20.30
CA PHE A 2 -8.54 -1.68 -20.68
C PHE A 2 -7.22 -2.23 -20.11
N TYR A 3 -7.26 -2.94 -18.97
CA TYR A 3 -6.05 -3.46 -18.32
C TYR A 3 -5.28 -4.50 -19.15
N LYS A 4 -5.97 -5.23 -20.04
CA LYS A 4 -5.34 -6.25 -20.89
C LYS A 4 -4.42 -5.65 -21.95
N GLY A 5 -4.86 -4.56 -22.58
CA GLY A 5 -4.08 -3.88 -23.63
C GLY A 5 -2.81 -3.24 -23.07
N GLY A 6 -2.91 -2.62 -21.89
CA GLY A 6 -1.77 -2.06 -21.18
C GLY A 6 -0.72 -3.11 -20.84
N LEU A 7 -1.13 -4.30 -20.37
CA LEU A 7 -0.20 -5.38 -20.03
C LEU A 7 0.54 -5.95 -21.25
N VAL A 8 -0.16 -6.14 -22.37
CA VAL A 8 0.42 -6.75 -23.58
C VAL A 8 1.41 -5.82 -24.27
N TYR A 9 1.11 -4.52 -24.35
CA TYR A 9 1.93 -3.54 -25.06
C TYR A 9 3.06 -2.93 -24.21
N SER A 10 3.00 -3.07 -22.88
CA SER A 10 4.05 -2.53 -22.01
C SER A 10 5.31 -3.40 -22.00
N ASN A 11 6.47 -2.75 -21.97
CA ASN A 11 7.76 -3.43 -21.77
C ASN A 11 7.91 -3.94 -20.33
N LYS A 12 7.44 -3.16 -19.35
CA LYS A 12 7.44 -3.52 -17.92
C LYS A 12 6.19 -2.97 -17.25
N VAL A 13 5.63 -3.72 -16.30
CA VAL A 13 4.49 -3.29 -15.48
C VAL A 13 4.91 -3.34 -14.03
N VAL A 14 4.87 -2.20 -13.34
CA VAL A 14 5.18 -2.11 -11.91
C VAL A 14 3.87 -1.97 -11.15
N ILE A 15 3.59 -2.92 -10.26
CA ILE A 15 2.46 -2.85 -9.34
C ILE A 15 3.01 -2.51 -7.96
N VAL A 16 2.52 -1.42 -7.41
CA VAL A 16 2.87 -1.00 -6.06
C VAL A 16 1.93 -1.70 -5.09
N SER A 17 2.47 -2.59 -4.25
CA SER A 17 1.68 -3.31 -3.27
C SER A 17 2.48 -3.57 -2.00
N SER A 18 1.89 -3.24 -0.85
CA SER A 18 2.50 -3.51 0.46
C SER A 18 2.20 -4.91 0.99
N MET A 19 1.14 -5.58 0.50
CA MET A 19 0.60 -6.80 1.11
C MET A 19 0.36 -7.96 0.13
N TYR A 20 0.53 -7.74 -1.19
CA TYR A 20 0.20 -8.75 -2.19
C TYR A 20 1.44 -9.16 -2.97
N SER A 21 1.82 -10.44 -2.85
CA SER A 21 2.80 -11.08 -3.71
C SER A 21 2.30 -11.11 -5.17
N LYS A 22 3.23 -11.15 -6.14
CA LYS A 22 2.92 -11.25 -7.58
C LYS A 22 1.79 -12.25 -7.86
N GLU A 23 1.89 -13.45 -7.28
CA GLU A 23 0.92 -14.54 -7.42
C GLU A 23 -0.49 -14.17 -6.94
N ARG A 24 -0.60 -13.46 -5.82
CA ARG A 24 -1.87 -13.05 -5.24
C ARG A 24 -2.53 -11.95 -6.09
N ILE A 25 -1.73 -11.08 -6.69
CA ILE A 25 -2.21 -10.06 -7.63
C ILE A 25 -2.74 -10.73 -8.90
N ILE A 26 -2.00 -11.71 -9.43
CA ILE A 26 -2.40 -12.47 -10.63
C ILE A 26 -3.69 -13.24 -10.38
N SER A 27 -3.82 -13.89 -9.22
CA SER A 27 -5.04 -14.59 -8.82
C SER A 27 -6.21 -13.64 -8.50
N SER A 28 -5.93 -12.43 -7.99
CA SER A 28 -6.96 -11.41 -7.73
C SER A 28 -7.57 -10.84 -9.01
N PHE A 29 -6.89 -10.98 -10.15
CA PHE A 29 -7.43 -10.69 -11.48
C PHE A 29 -8.36 -11.83 -11.94
N SER A 30 -9.43 -12.02 -11.17
CA SER A 30 -10.51 -12.93 -11.53
C SER A 30 -11.14 -12.49 -12.85
N HIS A 31 -11.50 -13.47 -13.69
CA HIS A 31 -12.08 -13.31 -15.02
C HIS A 31 -11.07 -13.00 -16.16
N ARG A 32 -10.51 -14.09 -16.74
CA ARG A 32 -9.92 -14.18 -18.11
C ARG A 32 -8.60 -13.42 -18.36
N LEU A 33 -7.98 -12.90 -17.31
CA LEU A 33 -6.70 -12.18 -17.36
C LEU A 33 -5.54 -12.96 -16.76
N GLU A 34 -5.81 -13.94 -15.90
CA GLU A 34 -4.83 -14.87 -15.33
C GLU A 34 -3.85 -15.46 -16.36
N PRO A 35 -4.27 -16.11 -17.46
CA PRO A 35 -3.32 -16.74 -18.38
C PRO A 35 -2.45 -15.72 -19.12
N THR A 36 -2.95 -14.50 -19.38
CA THR A 36 -2.17 -13.44 -20.03
C THR A 36 -1.19 -12.77 -19.05
N LEU A 37 -1.58 -12.62 -17.78
CA LEU A 37 -0.64 -12.21 -16.74
C LEU A 37 0.41 -13.28 -16.47
N ASP A 38 0.05 -14.56 -16.55
CA ASP A 38 0.96 -15.69 -16.35
C ASP A 38 2.07 -15.70 -17.41
N ILE A 39 1.72 -15.51 -18.69
CA ILE A 39 2.67 -15.40 -19.81
C ILE A 39 3.58 -14.16 -19.67
N HIS A 40 3.07 -13.08 -19.07
CA HIS A 40 3.81 -11.83 -18.88
C HIS A 40 4.29 -11.60 -17.44
N LYS A 41 4.35 -12.67 -16.62
CA LYS A 41 4.82 -12.62 -15.21
C LYS A 41 6.21 -12.03 -15.08
N ASP A 42 7.07 -12.29 -16.04
CA ASP A 42 8.45 -11.79 -16.06
C ASP A 42 8.52 -10.26 -16.18
N LYS A 43 7.57 -9.66 -16.92
CA LYS A 43 7.44 -8.19 -17.06
C LYS A 43 6.81 -7.53 -15.83
N LEU A 44 6.21 -8.32 -14.94
CA LEU A 44 5.52 -7.84 -13.75
C LEU A 44 6.50 -7.68 -12.59
N LEU A 45 6.72 -6.44 -12.18
CA LEU A 45 7.48 -6.09 -10.99
C LEU A 45 6.50 -5.68 -9.90
N VAL A 46 6.68 -6.21 -8.70
CA VAL A 46 5.94 -5.76 -7.53
C VAL A 46 6.91 -4.97 -6.68
N SER A 47 6.64 -3.67 -6.56
CA SER A 47 7.41 -2.80 -5.68
C SER A 47 6.65 -2.63 -4.37
N PRO A 48 7.30 -2.75 -3.21
CA PRO A 48 6.67 -2.34 -1.97
C PRO A 48 6.29 -0.87 -2.08
N CYS A 49 5.10 -0.52 -1.59
CA CYS A 49 4.73 0.88 -1.43
C CYS A 49 5.75 1.49 -0.47
N GLY A 50 6.55 2.43 -0.93
CA GLY A 50 7.55 3.10 -0.11
C GLY A 50 6.83 3.81 1.03
N PHE A 51 6.91 3.23 2.23
CA PHE A 51 6.47 3.91 3.44
C PHE A 51 7.62 4.80 3.89
N ASP A 52 7.45 6.11 3.73
CA ASP A 52 8.44 7.07 4.19
C ASP A 52 8.32 7.24 5.70
N ASN A 53 9.15 6.47 6.42
CA ASN A 53 9.29 6.52 7.86
C ASN A 53 9.73 7.91 8.39
N SER A 54 10.27 8.79 7.54
CA SER A 54 10.70 10.12 7.96
C SER A 54 9.55 11.13 8.01
N THR A 55 8.59 10.99 7.09
CA THR A 55 7.37 11.80 7.07
C THR A 55 6.34 11.30 8.08
N TRP A 56 6.30 9.98 8.34
CA TRP A 56 5.31 9.34 9.21
C TRP A 56 5.93 8.76 10.50
N ASP A 57 6.70 9.56 11.24
CA ASP A 57 7.22 9.17 12.56
C ASP A 57 6.30 9.71 13.67
N PRO A 58 5.45 8.87 14.31
CA PRO A 58 4.55 9.30 15.38
C PRO A 58 5.28 9.88 16.61
N SER A 59 6.59 9.62 16.74
CA SER A 59 7.44 10.16 17.81
C SER A 59 7.85 11.61 17.56
N LYS A 60 7.84 12.07 16.30
CA LYS A 60 8.29 13.42 15.88
C LYS A 60 7.25 14.22 15.12
N ASP A 61 6.12 13.60 14.78
CA ASP A 61 5.04 14.20 14.04
C ASP A 61 4.38 15.34 14.86
N LYS A 62 4.49 16.56 14.34
CA LYS A 62 3.93 17.77 14.96
C LYS A 62 2.42 17.92 14.74
N PHE A 63 1.84 17.15 13.82
CA PHE A 63 0.41 17.14 13.54
C PHE A 63 -0.35 16.24 14.52
N LEU A 64 0.34 15.36 15.25
CA LEU A 64 -0.26 14.60 16.34
C LEU A 64 -0.40 15.48 17.60
N PRO A 65 -1.56 15.50 18.26
CA PRO A 65 -1.76 16.23 19.51
C PRO A 65 -0.88 15.71 20.64
N LYS A 66 -0.41 14.46 20.55
CA LYS A 66 0.67 13.94 21.40
C LYS A 66 1.49 12.89 20.66
N ASN A 67 2.81 13.08 20.67
CA ASN A 67 3.73 12.09 20.13
C ASN A 67 3.69 10.79 20.93
N TYR A 68 3.83 9.68 20.21
CA TYR A 68 3.88 8.35 20.81
C TYR A 68 4.88 7.49 20.04
N SER A 69 5.46 6.52 20.73
CA SER A 69 6.44 5.60 20.15
C SER A 69 5.99 4.15 20.37
N ALA A 70 6.70 3.18 19.78
CA ALA A 70 6.41 1.77 19.97
C ALA A 70 6.50 1.36 21.46
N ASP A 71 7.36 2.04 22.23
CA ASP A 71 7.56 1.81 23.67
C ASP A 71 6.50 2.50 24.56
N ASP A 72 5.96 3.64 24.12
CA ASP A 72 4.93 4.39 24.86
C ASP A 72 3.70 4.66 23.97
N LEU A 73 2.72 3.78 24.08
CA LEU A 73 1.45 3.85 23.34
C LEU A 73 0.42 4.80 23.99
N LYS A 74 0.74 5.41 25.14
CA LYS A 74 -0.19 6.30 25.86
C LYS A 74 -0.56 7.54 25.04
N GLY A 75 0.34 8.06 24.20
CA GLY A 75 0.00 9.17 23.30
C GLY A 75 -1.02 8.76 22.22
N LYS A 76 -1.09 7.48 21.82
CA LYS A 76 -2.05 6.99 20.83
C LYS A 76 -3.51 7.09 21.29
N SER A 77 -3.79 6.83 22.57
CA SER A 77 -5.15 6.95 23.12
C SER A 77 -5.61 8.40 23.16
N ILE A 78 -4.70 9.33 23.44
CA ILE A 78 -4.97 10.77 23.44
C ILE A 78 -5.25 11.26 22.01
N CYS A 79 -4.47 10.83 21.03
CA CYS A 79 -4.73 11.11 19.62
C CYS A 79 -6.08 10.57 19.14
N LYS A 80 -6.49 9.38 19.62
CA LYS A 80 -7.81 8.80 19.31
C LYS A 80 -8.95 9.68 19.83
N VAL A 81 -8.86 10.15 21.08
CA VAL A 81 -9.88 11.03 21.67
C VAL A 81 -9.96 12.37 20.91
N ALA A 82 -8.80 12.97 20.61
CA ALA A 82 -8.76 14.22 19.85
C ALA A 82 -9.39 14.08 18.45
N LEU A 83 -9.11 12.99 17.73
CA LEU A 83 -9.74 12.71 16.43
C LEU A 83 -11.26 12.54 16.56
N GLN A 84 -11.74 11.84 17.59
CA GLN A 84 -13.16 11.69 17.86
C GLN A 84 -13.85 13.02 18.18
N GLN A 85 -13.15 13.95 18.81
CA GLN A 85 -13.66 15.31 19.06
C GLN A 85 -13.64 16.20 17.80
N GLN A 86 -12.68 16.01 16.89
CA GLN A 86 -12.59 16.77 15.64
C GLN A 86 -13.59 16.33 14.57
N LEU A 87 -14.00 15.05 14.60
CA LEU A 87 -14.95 14.45 13.65
C LEU A 87 -16.37 14.30 14.25
N GLY A 88 -16.58 14.79 15.47
CA GLY A 88 -17.86 14.78 16.19
C GLY A 88 -18.80 15.89 15.75
#